data_AF-A0A1I8IEV2-F1
#
_entry.id   AF-A0A1I8IEV2-F1
#
_cell.length_a   1.000
_cell.length_b   1.000
_cell.length_c   1.000
_cell.angle_alpha   90.00
_cell.angle_beta   90.00
_cell.angle_gamma   90.00
#
_symmetry.space_group_name_H-M   'P 1'
#
loop_
_entity.id
_entity.type
_entity.pdbx_description
1 polymer ?
#
loop_
_entity_poly.entity_id
_entity_poly.type
_entity_poly.pdbx_seq_one_letter_code
_entity_poly.pdbx_strand_id
1 'polypeptide(L)'
;AASPLSHPQISEEVPNSDSQPASASQAEAQSQKLRVQAWTDRLKDIYMGEAYAANSRQSEACAQIAKQQTLIACLRQSLQFVEQVKSAIPFVVAMLGSSTQSDILEAVAFLLAGHQQGMAECAPGFKKMLGLVWSKEAAIKQAVVSAYEKMYTEVFVDQDAGIGPDEAEKLRVSAIVGSLSQLICSATLGDLLSLEKLVCEFVRSGVIDKPVVQVRLTDSFTDTF
;
A
#
# COMPACT_ATOMS: atom_id res chain seq x y z
N ALA A 1 45.84 -120.20 23.46
CA ALA A 1 46.10 -119.69 24.82
C ALA A 1 46.37 -118.19 24.69
N ALA A 2 45.60 -117.25 25.22
CA ALA A 2 44.52 -117.31 26.19
C ALA A 2 43.41 -116.31 25.81
N SER A 3 42.17 -116.74 25.94
CA SER A 3 41.02 -115.94 26.40
C SER A 3 40.55 -116.63 27.72
N PRO A 4 39.51 -116.21 28.47
CA PRO A 4 38.53 -115.13 28.27
C PRO A 4 38.14 -114.39 29.58
N LEU A 5 37.20 -113.42 29.52
CA LEU A 5 36.19 -113.08 30.55
C LEU A 5 35.44 -111.80 30.08
N SER A 6 34.12 -111.61 30.06
CA SER A 6 32.88 -112.40 30.07
C SER A 6 31.73 -111.40 29.76
N HIS A 7 30.91 -111.69 28.74
CA HIS A 7 29.44 -111.47 28.54
C HIS A 7 28.62 -110.34 29.25
N PRO A 8 27.38 -110.01 28.79
CA PRO A 8 26.80 -109.88 27.43
C PRO A 8 25.73 -108.75 27.26
N GLN A 9 25.23 -108.55 26.02
CA GLN A 9 23.96 -107.88 25.58
C GLN A 9 23.78 -106.38 25.92
N ILE A 10 23.30 -105.51 25.03
CA ILE A 10 21.95 -105.42 24.42
C ILE A 10 22.07 -104.55 23.15
N SER A 11 21.33 -104.89 22.09
CA SER A 11 21.13 -104.02 20.92
C SER A 11 20.26 -102.83 21.29
N GLU A 12 20.76 -101.61 21.10
CA GLU A 12 19.96 -100.38 21.02
C GLU A 12 20.33 -99.65 19.72
N GLU A 13 19.30 -99.31 18.94
CA GLU A 13 19.40 -98.39 17.81
C GLU A 13 19.97 -97.05 18.28
N VAL A 14 20.96 -96.54 17.54
CA VAL A 14 21.40 -95.14 17.65
C VAL A 14 21.36 -94.52 16.27
N PRO A 15 20.45 -93.56 16.00
CA PRO A 15 20.64 -92.60 14.93
C PRO A 15 21.45 -91.43 15.47
N ASN A 16 22.63 -91.16 14.90
CA ASN A 16 23.34 -89.89 15.11
C ASN A 16 24.05 -89.55 13.79
N SER A 17 23.64 -88.52 13.05
CA SER A 17 23.84 -87.09 13.35
C SER A 17 25.31 -86.75 13.53
N ASP A 18 25.92 -86.17 12.50
CA ASP A 18 26.83 -85.02 12.66
C ASP A 18 27.36 -84.54 11.31
N SER A 19 26.89 -83.36 10.88
CA SER A 19 27.63 -82.37 10.08
C SER A 19 26.75 -81.15 9.80
N GLN A 20 26.73 -80.14 10.69
CA GLN A 20 26.62 -78.69 10.38
C GLN A 20 26.39 -77.82 11.64
N PRO A 21 27.36 -76.97 12.05
CA PRO A 21 27.02 -75.79 12.84
C PRO A 21 27.63 -74.45 12.38
N ALA A 22 28.60 -74.41 11.45
CA ALA A 22 29.33 -73.16 11.15
C ALA A 22 28.60 -72.18 10.22
N SER A 23 27.76 -72.67 9.30
CA SER A 23 27.03 -71.83 8.33
C SER A 23 25.77 -71.18 8.90
N ALA A 24 25.14 -71.79 9.90
CA ALA A 24 23.89 -71.29 10.51
C ALA A 24 24.13 -70.03 11.35
N SER A 25 25.20 -70.00 12.16
CA SER A 25 25.54 -68.86 13.02
C SER A 25 25.92 -67.59 12.22
N GLN A 26 26.60 -67.75 11.09
CA GLN A 26 26.93 -66.62 10.20
C GLN A 26 25.71 -66.08 9.45
N ALA A 27 24.78 -66.96 9.04
CA ALA A 27 23.53 -66.57 8.40
C ALA A 27 22.60 -65.82 9.36
N GLU A 28 22.53 -66.25 10.62
CA GLU A 28 21.76 -65.56 11.67
C GLU A 28 22.35 -64.19 12.01
N ALA A 29 23.68 -64.08 12.12
CA ALA A 29 24.36 -62.80 12.34
C ALA A 29 24.15 -61.83 11.16
N GLN A 30 24.12 -62.33 9.93
CA GLN A 30 23.84 -61.54 8.73
C GLN A 30 22.37 -61.09 8.69
N SER A 31 21.44 -61.96 9.09
CA SER A 31 20.00 -61.63 9.21
C SER A 31 19.76 -60.57 10.28
N GLN A 32 20.42 -60.68 11.44
CA GLN A 32 20.36 -59.64 12.49
C GLN A 32 20.94 -58.31 12.00
N LYS A 33 22.06 -58.32 11.27
CA LYS A 33 22.65 -57.12 10.68
C LYS A 33 21.69 -56.44 9.67
N LEU A 34 21.03 -57.22 8.82
CA LEU A 34 20.02 -56.72 7.88
C LEU A 34 18.81 -56.11 8.60
N ARG A 35 18.36 -56.73 9.69
CA ARG A 35 17.27 -56.21 10.52
C ARG A 35 17.63 -54.91 11.22
N VAL A 36 18.86 -54.81 11.75
CA VAL A 36 19.37 -53.57 12.36
C VAL A 36 19.48 -52.49 11.30
N GLN A 37 20.01 -52.80 10.11
CA GLN A 37 20.12 -51.86 9.01
C GLN A 37 18.74 -51.34 8.58
N ALA A 38 17.79 -52.24 8.35
CA ALA A 38 16.42 -51.88 7.99
C ALA A 38 15.72 -51.05 9.08
N TRP A 39 16.00 -51.33 10.35
CA TRP A 39 15.49 -50.54 11.46
C TRP A 39 16.13 -49.14 11.53
N THR A 40 17.44 -49.03 11.28
CA THR A 40 18.11 -47.72 11.23
C THR A 40 17.68 -46.88 10.04
N ASP A 41 17.42 -47.49 8.89
CA ASP A 41 16.95 -46.77 7.71
C ASP A 41 15.50 -46.29 7.92
N ARG A 42 14.64 -47.09 8.57
CA ARG A 42 13.33 -46.62 9.04
C ARG A 42 13.41 -45.46 10.04
N LEU A 43 14.34 -45.51 10.98
CA LEU A 43 14.53 -44.39 11.92
C LEU A 43 15.01 -43.12 11.22
N LYS A 44 15.92 -43.24 10.25
CA LYS A 44 16.35 -42.12 9.42
C LYS A 44 15.18 -41.55 8.63
N ASP A 45 14.34 -42.37 8.03
CA ASP A 45 13.19 -41.89 7.26
C ASP A 45 12.19 -41.11 8.14
N ILE A 46 11.94 -41.59 9.37
CA ILE A 46 11.08 -40.89 10.34
C ILE A 46 11.70 -39.55 10.74
N TYR A 47 12.98 -39.55 11.15
CA TYR A 47 13.68 -38.35 11.59
C TYR A 47 13.81 -37.31 10.45
N MET A 48 14.19 -37.76 9.26
CA MET A 48 14.31 -36.91 8.08
C MET A 48 12.94 -36.38 7.65
N GLY A 49 11.89 -37.20 7.65
CA GLY A 49 10.53 -36.78 7.32
C GLY A 49 9.99 -35.70 8.27
N GLU A 50 10.20 -35.85 9.57
CA GLU A 50 9.85 -34.84 10.57
C GLU A 50 10.67 -33.56 10.40
N ALA A 51 11.99 -33.67 10.15
CA ALA A 51 12.87 -32.53 9.91
C ALA A 51 12.50 -31.77 8.63
N TYR A 52 12.18 -32.46 7.54
CA TYR A 52 11.71 -31.84 6.30
C TYR A 52 10.36 -31.15 6.50
N ALA A 53 9.40 -31.79 7.17
CA ALA A 53 8.09 -31.20 7.43
C ALA A 53 8.17 -29.97 8.37
N ALA A 54 9.08 -29.98 9.34
CA ALA A 54 9.36 -28.85 10.21
C ALA A 54 10.04 -27.70 9.43
N ASN A 55 11.01 -28.02 8.58
CA ASN A 55 11.71 -27.04 7.76
C ASN A 55 10.81 -26.39 6.70
N SER A 56 9.91 -27.15 6.07
CA SER A 56 8.90 -26.61 5.14
C SER A 56 7.94 -25.65 5.84
N ARG A 57 7.40 -26.02 7.00
CA ARG A 57 6.54 -25.12 7.81
C ARG A 57 7.29 -23.86 8.27
N GLN A 58 8.55 -24.01 8.68
CA GLN A 58 9.39 -22.89 9.06
C GLN A 58 9.71 -21.97 7.87
N SER A 59 9.94 -22.54 6.68
CA SER A 59 10.20 -21.80 5.45
C SER A 59 8.98 -20.98 5.01
N GLU A 60 7.77 -21.55 5.09
CA GLU A 60 6.51 -20.85 4.80
C GLU A 60 6.25 -19.71 5.81
N ALA A 61 6.48 -19.94 7.10
CA ALA A 61 6.39 -18.90 8.13
C ALA A 61 7.41 -17.78 7.92
N CYS A 62 8.66 -18.13 7.61
CA CYS A 62 9.71 -17.16 7.29
C CYS A 62 9.36 -16.35 6.02
N ALA A 63 8.80 -16.97 4.99
CA ALA A 63 8.37 -16.27 3.78
C ALA A 63 7.22 -15.28 4.06
N GLN A 64 6.27 -15.65 4.91
CA GLN A 64 5.18 -14.77 5.31
C GLN A 64 5.67 -13.58 6.15
N ILE A 65 6.61 -13.82 7.07
CA ILE A 65 7.26 -12.77 7.85
C ILE A 65 8.06 -11.85 6.93
N ALA A 66 8.81 -12.39 5.96
CA ALA A 66 9.56 -11.59 5.00
C ALA A 66 8.62 -10.70 4.16
N LYS A 67 7.48 -11.23 3.70
CA LYS A 67 6.46 -10.44 2.99
C LYS A 67 5.91 -9.30 3.85
N GLN A 68 5.62 -9.57 5.12
CA GLN A 68 5.17 -8.53 6.06
C GLN A 68 6.28 -7.50 6.33
N GLN A 69 7.53 -7.92 6.45
CA GLN A 69 8.67 -7.02 6.62
C GLN A 69 8.87 -6.12 5.39
N THR A 70 8.74 -6.65 4.18
CA THR A 70 8.79 -5.85 2.94
C THR A 70 7.64 -4.84 2.90
N LEU A 71 6.43 -5.24 3.29
CA LEU A 71 5.30 -4.31 3.36
C LEU A 71 5.56 -3.19 4.37
N ILE A 72 6.01 -3.53 5.59
CA ILE A 72 6.34 -2.53 6.62
C ILE A 72 7.46 -1.61 6.14
N ALA A 73 8.48 -2.13 5.46
CA ALA A 73 9.57 -1.33 4.90
C ALA A 73 9.03 -0.36 3.83
N CYS A 74 8.17 -0.82 2.92
CA CYS A 74 7.54 0.01 1.90
C CYS A 74 6.67 1.11 2.52
N LEU A 75 5.88 0.79 3.55
CA LEU A 75 5.06 1.76 4.28
C LEU A 75 5.93 2.80 4.99
N ARG A 76 7.03 2.39 5.63
CA ARG A 76 7.98 3.31 6.26
C ARG A 76 8.63 4.25 5.25
N GLN A 77 9.06 3.74 4.11
CA GLN A 77 9.62 4.55 3.03
C GLN A 77 8.58 5.54 2.48
N SER A 78 7.33 5.10 2.34
CA SER A 78 6.23 5.96 1.89
C SER A 78 5.94 7.10 2.87
N LEU A 79 5.94 6.80 4.18
CA LEU A 79 5.79 7.84 5.21
C LEU A 79 6.96 8.83 5.19
N GLN A 80 8.19 8.34 5.11
CA GLN A 80 9.37 9.20 5.02
C GLN A 80 9.34 10.08 3.77
N PHE A 81 8.88 9.55 2.63
CA PHE A 81 8.69 10.32 1.41
C PHE A 81 7.68 11.47 1.61
N VAL A 82 6.52 11.18 2.21
CA VAL A 82 5.51 12.21 2.51
C VAL A 82 6.06 13.27 3.45
N GLU A 83 6.81 12.89 4.50
CA GLU A 83 7.45 13.84 5.41
C GLU A 83 8.48 14.73 4.68
N GLN A 84 9.27 14.16 3.78
CA GLN A 84 10.22 14.93 2.96
C GLN A 84 9.49 15.91 2.04
N VAL A 85 8.43 15.48 1.37
CA VAL A 85 7.60 16.37 0.53
C VAL A 85 7.00 17.50 1.38
N LYS A 86 6.46 17.19 2.56
CA LYS A 86 5.93 18.21 3.49
C LYS A 86 6.98 19.23 3.90
N SER A 87 8.22 18.79 4.14
CA SER A 87 9.33 19.69 4.47
C SER A 87 9.75 20.59 3.29
N ALA A 88 9.46 20.18 2.05
CA ALA A 88 9.76 20.94 0.85
C ALA A 88 8.71 22.04 0.54
N ILE A 89 7.46 21.88 1.01
CA ILE A 89 6.35 22.81 0.73
C ILE A 89 6.69 24.28 1.05
N PRO A 90 7.32 24.63 2.19
CA PRO A 90 7.68 26.02 2.49
C PRO A 90 8.60 26.65 1.44
N PHE A 91 9.50 25.86 0.84
CA PHE A 91 10.39 26.32 -0.23
C PHE A 91 9.61 26.58 -1.52
N VAL A 92 8.64 25.72 -1.85
CA VAL A 92 7.75 25.94 -3.00
C VAL A 92 6.88 27.19 -2.79
N VAL A 93 6.37 27.41 -1.59
CA VAL A 93 5.63 28.63 -1.26
C VAL A 93 6.53 29.88 -1.35
N ALA A 94 7.82 29.75 -1.06
CA ALA A 94 8.78 30.83 -1.29
C ALA A 94 8.97 31.14 -2.79
N MET A 95 9.00 30.12 -3.66
CA MET A 95 9.12 30.26 -5.12
C MET A 95 7.99 31.08 -5.75
N LEU A 96 6.79 31.12 -5.16
CA LEU A 96 5.71 32.02 -5.60
C LEU A 96 6.08 33.52 -5.56
N GLY A 97 7.13 33.89 -4.81
CA GLY A 97 7.68 35.25 -4.78
C GLY A 97 8.98 35.41 -5.58
N SER A 98 9.39 34.42 -6.37
CA SER A 98 10.57 34.49 -7.22
C SER A 98 10.40 35.56 -8.32
N SER A 99 11.51 36.08 -8.85
CA SER A 99 11.49 36.95 -10.04
C SER A 99 11.32 36.18 -11.34
N THR A 100 11.50 34.86 -11.31
CA THR A 100 11.44 33.99 -12.48
C THR A 100 10.01 33.49 -12.69
N GLN A 101 9.43 33.80 -13.85
CA GLN A 101 8.06 33.37 -14.19
C GLN A 101 7.88 31.84 -14.11
N SER A 102 8.84 31.06 -14.64
CA SER A 102 8.77 29.60 -14.63
C SER A 102 8.69 29.02 -13.22
N ASP A 103 9.44 29.57 -12.26
CA ASP A 103 9.41 29.12 -10.86
C ASP A 103 8.02 29.30 -10.25
N ILE A 104 7.35 30.42 -10.58
CA ILE A 104 6.00 30.70 -10.09
C ILE A 104 5.00 29.73 -10.70
N LEU A 105 5.08 29.47 -12.01
CA LEU A 105 4.17 28.57 -12.70
C LEU A 105 4.27 27.14 -12.17
N GLU A 106 5.49 26.62 -11.99
CA GLU A 106 5.72 25.29 -11.42
C GLU A 106 5.28 25.21 -9.95
N ALA A 107 5.50 26.27 -9.17
CA ALA A 107 5.03 26.33 -7.79
C ALA A 107 3.50 26.30 -7.71
N VAL A 108 2.80 27.00 -8.60
CA VAL A 108 1.33 26.94 -8.71
C VAL A 108 0.85 25.53 -9.05
N ALA A 109 1.47 24.87 -10.04
CA ALA A 109 1.14 23.51 -10.44
C ALA A 109 1.36 22.50 -9.29
N PHE A 110 2.48 22.64 -8.56
CA PHE A 110 2.78 21.81 -7.40
C PHE A 110 1.76 21.98 -6.27
N LEU A 111 1.37 23.22 -5.95
CA LEU A 111 0.38 23.48 -4.90
C LEU A 111 -1.01 22.93 -5.26
N LEU A 112 -1.40 23.00 -6.53
CA LEU A 112 -2.64 22.37 -7.00
C LEU A 112 -2.58 20.85 -6.87
N ALA A 113 -1.49 20.21 -7.29
CA ALA A 113 -1.31 18.77 -7.12
C ALA A 113 -1.33 18.39 -5.62
N GLY A 114 -0.73 19.20 -4.75
CA GLY A 114 -0.81 19.04 -3.31
C GLY A 114 -2.24 19.12 -2.77
N HIS A 115 -3.09 20.00 -3.33
CA HIS A 115 -4.52 20.08 -2.98
C HIS A 115 -5.26 18.79 -3.33
N GLN A 116 -5.08 18.29 -4.55
CA GLN A 116 -5.70 17.04 -5.04
C GLN A 116 -5.35 15.83 -4.16
N GLN A 117 -4.14 15.81 -3.60
CA GLN A 117 -3.68 14.76 -2.69
C GLN A 117 -4.08 15.00 -1.22
N GLY A 118 -4.77 16.10 -0.91
CA GLY A 118 -5.22 16.42 0.45
C GLY A 118 -4.10 16.89 1.39
N MET A 119 -3.02 17.48 0.88
CA MET A 119 -1.92 18.01 1.70
C MET A 119 -2.32 19.34 2.35
N ALA A 120 -2.72 19.28 3.62
CA ALA A 120 -3.11 20.46 4.41
C ALA A 120 -1.98 21.50 4.54
N GLU A 121 -0.72 21.07 4.45
CA GLU A 121 0.47 21.91 4.52
C GLU A 121 0.57 22.91 3.36
N CYS A 122 -0.16 22.71 2.26
CA CYS A 122 -0.24 23.64 1.12
C CYS A 122 -1.16 24.85 1.38
N ALA A 123 -1.98 24.82 2.44
CA ALA A 123 -2.91 25.91 2.80
C ALA A 123 -2.33 27.33 2.79
N PRO A 124 -1.14 27.61 3.40
CA PRO A 124 -0.53 28.94 3.33
C PRO A 124 -0.12 29.34 1.90
N GLY A 125 0.22 28.37 1.05
CA GLY A 125 0.55 28.59 -0.36
C GLY A 125 -0.64 29.13 -1.14
N PHE A 126 -1.86 28.66 -0.87
CA PHE A 126 -3.06 29.15 -1.54
C PHE A 126 -3.31 30.62 -1.25
N LYS A 127 -3.15 31.10 -0.01
CA LYS A 127 -3.32 32.54 0.28
C LYS A 127 -2.35 33.41 -0.52
N LYS A 128 -1.09 32.98 -0.62
CA LYS A 128 -0.07 33.68 -1.41
C LYS A 128 -0.36 33.61 -2.91
N MET A 129 -0.85 32.46 -3.39
CA MET A 129 -1.29 32.25 -4.76
C MET A 129 -2.47 33.15 -5.13
N LEU A 130 -3.42 33.38 -4.21
CA LEU A 130 -4.55 34.28 -4.44
C LEU A 130 -4.09 35.72 -4.71
N GLY A 131 -3.03 36.17 -4.02
CA GLY A 131 -2.43 37.49 -4.26
C GLY A 131 -1.83 37.64 -5.68
N LEU A 132 -1.44 36.54 -6.32
CA LEU A 132 -0.87 36.56 -7.68
C LEU A 132 -1.91 36.89 -8.77
N VAL A 133 -3.21 36.89 -8.47
CA VAL A 133 -4.27 37.38 -9.38
C VAL A 133 -4.03 38.85 -9.77
N TRP A 134 -3.33 39.61 -8.93
CA TRP A 134 -2.95 41.00 -9.21
C TRP A 134 -1.66 41.14 -10.03
N SER A 135 -0.98 40.04 -10.38
CA SER A 135 0.29 40.07 -11.12
C SER A 135 0.14 40.79 -12.47
N LYS A 136 1.19 41.49 -12.92
CA LYS A 136 1.19 42.15 -14.24
C LYS A 136 1.27 41.13 -15.39
N GLU A 137 1.79 39.95 -15.12
CA GLU A 137 2.01 38.90 -16.11
C GLU A 137 0.75 38.08 -16.37
N ALA A 138 0.33 38.01 -17.64
CA ALA A 138 -0.87 37.29 -18.04
C ALA A 138 -0.74 35.77 -17.81
N ALA A 139 0.45 35.19 -18.04
CA ALA A 139 0.68 33.75 -17.86
C ALA A 139 0.46 33.32 -16.40
N ILE A 140 0.99 34.09 -15.44
CA ILE A 140 0.80 33.82 -14.01
C ILE A 140 -0.68 33.91 -13.63
N LYS A 141 -1.37 34.97 -14.08
CA LYS A 141 -2.81 35.12 -13.84
C LYS A 141 -3.62 33.94 -14.35
N GLN A 142 -3.39 33.53 -15.61
CA GLN A 142 -4.10 32.41 -16.21
C GLN A 142 -3.83 31.09 -15.47
N ALA A 143 -2.57 30.85 -15.09
CA ALA A 143 -2.22 29.65 -14.33
C ALA A 143 -2.92 29.62 -12.96
N VAL A 144 -2.95 30.74 -12.25
CA VAL A 144 -3.63 30.86 -10.95
C VAL A 144 -5.14 30.68 -11.10
N VAL A 145 -5.77 31.36 -12.05
CA VAL A 145 -7.21 31.21 -12.33
C VAL A 145 -7.55 29.76 -12.67
N SER A 146 -6.78 29.13 -13.57
CA SER A 146 -7.00 27.72 -13.93
C SER A 146 -6.78 26.76 -12.75
N ALA A 147 -5.82 27.05 -11.87
CA ALA A 147 -5.61 26.26 -10.66
C ALA A 147 -6.77 26.36 -9.68
N TYR A 148 -7.27 27.57 -9.41
CA TYR A 148 -8.46 27.76 -8.57
C TYR A 148 -9.71 27.14 -9.19
N GLU A 149 -9.86 27.25 -10.52
CA GLU A 149 -10.96 26.62 -11.24
C GLU A 149 -10.96 25.12 -10.98
N LYS A 150 -9.82 24.43 -11.18
CA LYS A 150 -9.69 23.00 -10.89
C LYS A 150 -9.97 22.69 -9.43
N MET A 151 -9.39 23.44 -8.50
CA MET A 151 -9.60 23.24 -7.07
C MET A 151 -11.09 23.32 -6.65
N TYR A 152 -11.86 24.24 -7.25
CA TYR A 152 -13.29 24.38 -6.93
C TYR A 152 -14.20 23.47 -7.77
N THR A 153 -13.77 23.05 -8.96
CA THR A 153 -14.54 22.14 -9.84
C THR A 153 -14.30 20.67 -9.54
N GLU A 154 -13.20 20.33 -8.86
CA GLU A 154 -12.88 18.96 -8.41
C GLU A 154 -13.72 18.50 -7.21
N VAL A 155 -14.73 19.26 -6.79
CA VAL A 155 -15.71 18.73 -5.84
C VAL A 155 -16.50 17.62 -6.53
N PHE A 156 -16.05 16.40 -6.27
CA PHE A 156 -16.57 15.08 -6.61
C PHE A 156 -18.04 15.11 -7.04
N VAL A 157 -18.28 15.38 -8.32
CA VAL A 157 -19.46 14.82 -8.97
C VAL A 157 -19.02 13.46 -9.46
N ASP A 158 -19.44 12.42 -8.74
CA ASP A 158 -19.43 11.06 -9.26
C ASP A 158 -20.22 11.07 -10.58
N GLN A 159 -19.50 11.14 -11.70
CA GLN A 159 -20.07 11.12 -13.04
C GLN A 159 -20.80 9.77 -13.32
N ASP A 160 -20.65 8.79 -12.42
CA ASP A 160 -21.26 7.47 -12.47
C ASP A 160 -22.68 7.42 -11.86
N ALA A 161 -23.17 8.50 -11.23
CA ALA A 161 -24.45 8.47 -10.51
C ALA A 161 -25.71 8.58 -11.39
N GLY A 162 -25.60 8.54 -12.73
CA GLY A 162 -26.77 8.65 -13.63
C GLY A 162 -27.54 9.98 -13.49
N ILE A 163 -26.89 10.99 -12.92
CA ILE A 163 -27.45 12.33 -12.68
C ILE A 163 -27.43 13.07 -14.02
N GLY A 164 -28.59 13.58 -14.46
CA GLY A 164 -28.69 14.37 -15.69
C GLY A 164 -27.73 15.57 -15.70
N PRO A 165 -27.29 16.04 -16.89
CA PRO A 165 -26.27 17.08 -17.02
C PRO A 165 -26.60 18.36 -16.25
N ASP A 166 -27.89 18.69 -16.16
CA ASP A 166 -28.41 19.87 -15.46
C ASP A 166 -28.33 19.76 -13.93
N GLU A 167 -28.48 18.56 -13.36
CA GLU A 167 -28.39 18.33 -11.90
C GLU A 167 -26.93 18.20 -11.44
N ALA A 168 -26.05 17.62 -12.27
CA ALA A 168 -24.62 17.59 -12.03
C ALA A 168 -24.03 19.02 -12.00
N GLU A 169 -24.50 19.89 -12.89
CA GLU A 169 -24.11 21.30 -12.89
C GLU A 169 -24.62 22.04 -11.63
N LYS A 170 -25.86 21.79 -11.21
CA LYS A 170 -26.41 22.35 -9.96
C LYS A 170 -25.60 21.94 -8.73
N LEU A 171 -25.22 20.66 -8.62
CA LEU A 171 -24.43 20.18 -7.49
C LEU A 171 -23.03 20.80 -7.48
N ARG A 172 -22.38 20.93 -8.64
CA ARG A 172 -21.09 21.63 -8.77
C ARG A 172 -21.20 23.06 -8.30
N VAL A 173 -22.19 23.81 -8.80
CA VAL A 173 -22.33 25.22 -8.42
C VAL A 173 -22.66 25.37 -6.94
N SER A 174 -23.51 24.51 -6.38
CA SER A 174 -23.79 24.50 -4.94
C SER A 174 -22.55 24.22 -4.10
N ALA A 175 -21.70 23.29 -4.52
CA ALA A 175 -20.44 22.99 -3.85
C ALA A 175 -19.46 24.17 -3.92
N ILE A 176 -19.32 24.77 -5.11
CA ILE A 176 -18.49 25.95 -5.33
C ILE A 176 -18.96 27.11 -4.44
N VAL A 177 -20.26 27.38 -4.38
CA VAL A 177 -20.84 28.43 -3.53
C VAL A 177 -20.62 28.13 -2.05
N GLY A 178 -20.79 26.87 -1.62
CA GLY A 178 -20.52 26.45 -0.23
C GLY A 178 -19.05 26.66 0.16
N SER A 179 -18.12 26.22 -0.68
CA SER A 179 -16.67 26.41 -0.46
C SER A 179 -16.28 27.89 -0.47
N LEU A 180 -16.83 28.69 -1.41
CA LEU A 180 -16.61 30.14 -1.46
C LEU A 180 -17.17 30.84 -0.22
N SER A 181 -18.36 30.47 0.24
CA SER A 181 -18.98 31.03 1.45
C SER A 181 -18.13 30.74 2.69
N GLN A 182 -17.63 29.51 2.84
CA GLN A 182 -16.71 29.16 3.93
C GLN A 182 -15.40 29.96 3.86
N LEU A 183 -14.88 30.19 2.64
CA LEU A 183 -13.68 30.98 2.43
C LEU A 183 -13.91 32.45 2.80
N ILE A 184 -15.04 33.04 2.41
CA ILE A 184 -15.42 34.42 2.72
C ILE A 184 -15.57 34.63 4.23
N CYS A 185 -16.19 33.69 4.95
CA CYS A 185 -16.35 33.79 6.41
C CYS A 185 -15.03 33.78 7.19
N SER A 186 -13.94 33.28 6.60
CA SER A 186 -12.63 33.14 7.25
C SER A 186 -11.53 34.03 6.65
N ALA A 187 -11.85 34.82 5.63
CA ALA A 187 -10.91 35.64 4.88
C ALA A 187 -10.69 37.04 5.49
N THR A 188 -9.48 37.58 5.31
CA THR A 188 -9.21 39.00 5.62
C THR A 188 -9.72 39.91 4.49
N LEU A 189 -9.87 41.22 4.74
CA LEU A 189 -10.35 42.16 3.72
C LEU A 189 -9.50 42.15 2.43
N GLY A 190 -8.18 41.98 2.55
CA GLY A 190 -7.28 41.88 1.40
C GLY A 190 -7.45 40.59 0.60
N ASP A 191 -7.73 39.49 1.30
CA ASP A 191 -8.05 38.21 0.67
C ASP A 191 -9.41 38.29 -0.05
N LEU A 192 -10.38 39.01 0.54
CA LEU A 192 -11.71 39.20 -0.04
C LEU A 192 -11.66 39.97 -1.37
N LEU A 193 -10.87 41.05 -1.45
CA LEU A 193 -10.67 41.78 -2.71
C LEU A 193 -10.02 40.90 -3.79
N SER A 194 -9.06 40.08 -3.38
CA SER A 194 -8.39 39.16 -4.32
C SER A 194 -9.33 38.04 -4.78
N LEU A 195 -10.24 37.60 -3.91
CA LEU A 195 -11.29 36.65 -4.23
C LEU A 195 -12.35 37.25 -5.17
N GLU A 196 -12.76 38.50 -4.96
CA GLU A 196 -13.68 39.21 -5.86
C GLU A 196 -13.11 39.27 -7.28
N LYS A 197 -11.82 39.62 -7.41
CA LYS A 197 -11.12 39.61 -8.71
C LYS A 197 -11.10 38.23 -9.35
N LEU A 198 -10.88 37.17 -8.56
CA LEU A 198 -10.92 35.80 -9.05
C LEU A 198 -12.31 35.42 -9.57
N VAL A 199 -13.37 35.73 -8.82
CA VAL A 199 -14.76 35.45 -9.23
C VAL A 199 -15.13 36.23 -10.50
N CYS A 200 -14.70 37.49 -10.62
CA CYS A 200 -14.87 38.25 -11.86
C CYS A 200 -14.22 37.56 -13.07
N GLU A 201 -13.02 36.99 -12.92
CA GLU A 201 -12.37 36.23 -14.00
C GLU A 201 -13.11 34.91 -14.29
N PHE A 202 -13.68 34.23 -13.29
CA PHE A 202 -14.49 33.02 -13.50
C PHE A 202 -15.79 33.28 -14.26
N VAL A 203 -16.46 34.39 -13.96
CA VAL A 203 -17.65 34.82 -14.72
C VAL A 203 -17.27 35.22 -16.14
N ARG A 204 -16.07 35.78 -16.33
CA ARG A 204 -15.56 36.19 -17.64
C ARG A 204 -15.08 35.01 -18.49
N SER A 205 -14.53 33.96 -17.87
CA SER A 205 -14.13 32.73 -18.54
C SER A 205 -15.30 31.82 -18.88
N GLY A 206 -16.51 32.10 -18.37
CA GLY A 206 -17.73 31.36 -18.67
C GLY A 206 -17.82 30.01 -17.95
N VAL A 207 -16.95 29.78 -16.96
CA VAL A 207 -16.96 28.57 -16.12
C VAL A 207 -18.21 28.54 -15.23
N ILE A 208 -18.71 29.72 -14.90
CA ILE A 208 -19.93 29.89 -14.12
C ILE A 208 -20.94 30.65 -14.98
N ASP A 209 -21.97 29.95 -15.42
CA ASP A 209 -22.99 30.55 -16.25
C ASP A 209 -23.80 31.57 -15.42
N LYS A 210 -23.96 32.79 -15.95
CA LYS A 210 -24.66 33.91 -15.27
C LYS A 210 -26.00 33.52 -14.65
N PRO A 211 -26.87 32.71 -15.27
CA PRO A 211 -28.15 32.36 -14.67
C PRO A 211 -28.04 31.48 -13.42
N VAL A 212 -27.03 30.61 -13.32
CA VAL A 212 -26.91 29.67 -12.19
C VAL A 212 -26.43 30.38 -10.93
N VAL A 213 -25.53 31.36 -11.08
CA VAL A 213 -25.10 32.26 -9.99
C VAL A 213 -26.26 33.09 -9.48
N GLN A 214 -27.04 33.66 -10.41
CA GLN A 214 -28.04 34.65 -10.08
C GLN A 214 -29.23 34.04 -9.35
N VAL A 215 -29.61 32.80 -9.65
CA VAL A 215 -30.70 32.10 -8.93
C VAL A 215 -30.21 31.58 -7.58
N ARG A 216 -29.04 30.93 -7.52
CA ARG A 216 -28.62 30.23 -6.28
C ARG A 216 -27.96 31.14 -5.24
N LEU A 217 -27.24 32.19 -5.64
CA LEU A 217 -26.76 33.18 -4.66
C LEU A 217 -27.94 33.96 -4.06
N THR A 218 -28.96 34.30 -4.86
CA THR A 218 -30.13 34.98 -4.28
C THR A 218 -30.91 34.07 -3.35
N ASP A 219 -31.13 32.81 -3.73
CA ASP A 219 -31.90 31.86 -2.90
C ASP A 219 -31.19 31.58 -1.56
N SER A 220 -29.88 31.34 -1.57
CA SER A 220 -29.10 31.07 -0.35
C SER A 220 -28.97 32.29 0.57
N PHE A 221 -28.89 33.51 0.01
CA PHE A 221 -28.91 34.73 0.81
C PHE A 221 -30.31 35.07 1.34
N THR A 222 -31.38 34.71 0.63
CA THR A 222 -32.76 34.94 1.12
C THR A 222 -33.20 33.95 2.19
N ASP A 223 -32.69 32.71 2.18
CA ASP A 223 -33.01 31.71 3.22
C ASP A 223 -32.30 31.96 4.57
N THR A 224 -31.36 32.92 4.62
CA THR A 224 -30.58 33.24 5.83
C THR A 224 -31.08 34.51 6.56
N PHE A 225 -32.21 35.10 6.15
CA PHE A 225 -32.85 36.25 6.82
C PHE A 225 -34.30 35.99 7.22
#